data_AF-Q9I8B1-F1
#
_entry.id   AF-Q9I8B1-F1
#
_cell.length_a   1.000
_cell.length_b   1.000
_cell.length_c   1.000
_cell.angle_alpha   90.00
_cell.angle_beta   90.00
_cell.angle_gamma   90.00
#
_symmetry.space_group_name_H-M   'P 1'
#
loop_
_entity.id
_entity.type
_entity.pdbx_description
1 polymer ?
#
loop_
_entity_poly.entity_id
_entity_poly.type
_entity_poly.pdbx_seq_one_letter_code
_entity_poly.pdbx_strand_id
1 'polypeptide(L)'
;IDCLASIGTIFAIYKKTSEGEPAEKDALQPGRNIVAAGYALYGSATMLVLATEFGVNCFMLDPAIGEFILVNQDVKIKKKGNIYSLNEGYAKYSDEAVTEYLQKKKFPEDGSSPYGARYVGS
;
A
#
# COMPACT_ATOMS: atom_id res chain seq x y z
N ILE A 1 -8.06 -3.26 -18.75
CA ILE A 1 -8.30 -2.11 -17.83
C ILE A 1 -9.53 -1.43 -18.39
N ASP A 2 -10.69 -1.76 -17.85
CA ASP A 2 -11.92 -1.56 -18.60
C ASP A 2 -12.72 -0.37 -18.04
N CYS A 3 -12.44 0.03 -16.80
CA CYS A 3 -13.06 1.17 -16.12
C CYS A 3 -12.11 2.34 -15.83
N LEU A 4 -10.85 2.29 -16.29
CA LEU A 4 -9.84 3.35 -16.11
C LEU A 4 -9.61 3.78 -14.65
N ALA A 5 -9.90 2.92 -13.68
CA ALA A 5 -9.53 3.13 -12.29
C ALA A 5 -8.00 3.18 -12.13
N SER A 6 -7.51 3.84 -11.07
CA SER A 6 -6.07 3.88 -10.79
C SER A 6 -5.51 2.47 -10.65
N ILE A 7 -4.35 2.21 -11.24
CA ILE A 7 -3.65 0.92 -11.15
C ILE A 7 -2.20 1.15 -10.72
N GLY A 8 -1.42 0.08 -10.58
CA GLY A 8 -0.02 0.24 -10.21
C GLY A 8 0.86 -0.97 -10.50
N THR A 9 2.14 -0.81 -10.20
CA THR A 9 3.15 -1.87 -10.20
C THR A 9 3.74 -1.92 -8.80
N ILE A 10 3.84 -3.12 -8.21
CA ILE A 10 4.45 -3.34 -6.89
C ILE A 10 5.75 -4.10 -7.09
N PHE A 11 6.78 -3.75 -6.31
CA PHE A 11 8.05 -4.47 -6.33
C PHE A 11 8.63 -4.62 -4.92
N ALA A 12 9.44 -5.65 -4.76
CA ALA A 12 10.28 -5.89 -3.60
C ALA A 12 11.64 -6.41 -4.07
N ILE A 13 12.70 -5.91 -3.47
CA ILE A 13 14.09 -6.25 -3.78
C ILE A 13 14.66 -6.98 -2.58
N TYR A 14 15.26 -8.14 -2.84
CA TYR A 14 15.95 -8.97 -1.86
C TYR A 14 17.42 -9.10 -2.25
N LYS A 15 18.28 -9.28 -1.25
CA LYS A 15 19.67 -9.71 -1.49
C LYS A 15 19.69 -11.24 -1.61
N LYS A 16 20.40 -11.78 -2.60
CA LYS A 16 20.66 -13.23 -2.68
C LYS A 16 21.50 -13.64 -1.48
N THR A 17 21.04 -14.65 -0.74
CA THR A 17 21.74 -15.16 0.45
C THR A 17 22.35 -16.55 0.26
N SER A 18 21.96 -17.28 -0.79
CA SER A 18 22.52 -18.58 -1.13
C SER A 18 23.85 -18.45 -1.88
N GLU A 19 24.70 -19.46 -1.77
CA GLU A 19 25.86 -19.64 -2.64
C GLU A 19 25.47 -20.33 -3.96
N GLY A 20 26.32 -20.19 -4.99
CA GLY A 20 26.10 -20.82 -6.30
C GLY A 20 25.12 -20.06 -7.21
N GLU A 21 24.62 -20.75 -8.23
CA GLU A 21 23.71 -20.19 -9.25
C GLU A 21 22.37 -19.72 -8.65
N PRO A 22 21.79 -18.62 -9.17
CA PRO A 22 20.45 -18.18 -8.78
C PRO A 22 19.37 -19.24 -9.04
N ALA A 23 18.46 -19.41 -8.09
CA ALA A 23 17.35 -20.34 -8.19
C ALA A 23 16.07 -19.76 -7.58
N GLU A 24 14.91 -20.34 -7.90
CA GLU A 24 13.60 -19.88 -7.41
C GLU A 24 13.53 -19.74 -5.88
N LYS A 25 14.20 -20.64 -5.15
CA LYS A 25 14.31 -20.60 -3.68
C LYS A 25 14.89 -19.30 -3.14
N ASP A 26 15.68 -18.56 -3.93
CA ASP A 26 16.27 -17.29 -3.52
C ASP A 26 15.24 -16.17 -3.38
N ALA A 27 14.08 -16.31 -4.02
CA ALA A 27 12.93 -15.42 -3.87
C ALA A 27 12.05 -15.79 -2.67
N LEU A 28 12.16 -17.01 -2.13
CA LEU A 28 11.36 -17.51 -1.00
C LEU A 28 11.93 -17.05 0.35
N GLN A 29 12.15 -15.75 0.48
CA GLN A 29 12.63 -15.11 1.70
C GLN A 29 11.48 -14.46 2.47
N PRO A 30 11.55 -14.39 3.81
CA PRO A 30 10.55 -13.65 4.58
C PRO A 30 10.64 -12.15 4.26
N GLY A 31 9.51 -11.44 4.27
CA GLY A 31 9.46 -10.00 3.93
C GLY A 31 10.35 -9.10 4.80
N ARG A 32 10.76 -9.55 5.99
CA ARG A 32 11.76 -8.86 6.83
C ARG A 32 13.16 -8.77 6.19
N ASN A 33 13.43 -9.54 5.14
CA ASN A 33 14.69 -9.55 4.40
C ASN A 33 14.68 -8.61 3.17
N ILE A 34 13.59 -7.90 2.93
CA ILE A 34 13.50 -6.89 1.86
C ILE A 34 14.52 -5.78 2.14
N VAL A 35 15.36 -5.46 1.15
CA VAL A 35 16.32 -4.35 1.23
C VAL A 35 15.76 -3.03 0.67
N ALA A 36 14.80 -3.13 -0.25
CA ALA A 36 14.01 -2.02 -0.74
C ALA A 36 12.69 -2.55 -1.31
N ALA A 37 11.60 -1.83 -1.10
CA ALA A 37 10.31 -2.14 -1.71
C ALA A 37 9.58 -0.86 -2.08
N GLY A 38 8.56 -0.99 -2.91
CA GLY A 38 7.81 0.16 -3.35
C GLY A 38 6.71 -0.18 -4.30
N TYR A 39 6.08 0.87 -4.79
CA TYR A 39 5.08 0.77 -5.83
C TYR A 39 5.10 2.03 -6.71
N ALA A 40 4.80 1.83 -7.98
CA ALA A 40 4.39 2.89 -8.89
C ALA A 40 2.86 2.91 -8.93
N LEU A 41 2.25 4.06 -8.65
CA LEU A 41 0.82 4.31 -8.76
C LEU A 41 0.56 5.12 -10.03
N TYR A 42 -0.21 4.57 -10.95
CA TYR A 42 -0.69 5.23 -12.16
C TYR A 42 -2.12 5.74 -11.91
N GLY A 43 -2.20 6.86 -11.18
CA GLY A 43 -3.45 7.53 -10.85
C GLY A 43 -3.69 8.76 -11.74
N SER A 44 -4.25 9.82 -11.15
CA SER A 44 -4.33 11.13 -11.82
C SER A 44 -2.95 11.74 -12.10
N ALA A 45 -1.94 11.32 -11.34
CA ALA A 45 -0.52 11.53 -11.59
C ALA A 45 0.23 10.22 -11.32
N THR A 46 1.40 10.04 -11.95
CA THR A 46 2.26 8.88 -11.70
C THR A 46 3.17 9.16 -10.51
N MET A 47 3.05 8.33 -9.47
CA MET A 47 3.87 8.42 -8.26
C MET A 47 4.69 7.15 -8.08
N LEU A 48 5.98 7.28 -7.79
CA LEU A 48 6.83 6.21 -7.31
C LEU A 48 7.03 6.39 -5.80
N VAL A 49 6.59 5.41 -5.02
CA VAL A 49 6.85 5.34 -3.59
C VAL A 49 7.95 4.32 -3.34
N LEU A 50 9.02 4.75 -2.70
CA LEU A 50 10.19 3.93 -2.41
C LEU A 50 10.44 3.88 -0.90
N ALA A 51 10.50 2.66 -0.36
CA ALA A 51 10.83 2.36 1.02
C ALA A 51 12.17 1.63 1.10
N THR A 52 13.06 2.11 1.96
CA THR A 52 14.35 1.49 2.29
C THR A 52 14.55 1.51 3.82
N GLU A 53 15.71 1.06 4.29
CA GLU A 53 16.08 1.18 5.71
C GLU A 53 16.09 2.63 6.23
N PHE A 54 16.22 3.62 5.33
CA PHE A 54 16.28 5.04 5.67
C PHE A 54 14.91 5.74 5.69
N GLY A 55 13.82 5.01 5.45
CA GLY A 55 12.46 5.54 5.47
C GLY A 55 11.74 5.43 4.13
N VAL A 56 10.69 6.23 3.98
CA VAL A 56 9.77 6.18 2.82
C VAL A 56 9.76 7.52 2.12
N ASN A 57 9.97 7.54 0.81
CA ASN A 57 9.96 8.76 0.01
C ASN A 57 9.02 8.60 -1.19
N CYS A 58 8.35 9.68 -1.56
CA CYS A 58 7.46 9.73 -2.72
C CYS A 58 8.05 10.64 -3.79
N PHE A 59 8.11 10.13 -5.01
CA PHE A 59 8.54 10.83 -6.19
C PHE A 59 7.39 10.91 -7.19
N MET A 60 7.17 12.07 -7.79
CA MET A 60 6.16 12.26 -8.83
C MET A 60 6.86 12.35 -10.18
N LEU A 61 6.31 11.66 -11.18
CA LEU A 61 6.82 11.74 -12.55
C LEU A 61 6.46 13.10 -13.15
N ASP A 62 7.45 13.85 -13.62
CA ASP A 62 7.26 14.93 -14.57
C ASP A 62 7.29 14.36 -15.99
N PRO A 63 6.13 14.28 -16.69
CA PRO A 63 6.08 13.69 -18.02
C PRO A 63 6.75 14.55 -19.10
N ALA A 64 7.00 15.84 -18.84
CA ALA A 64 7.64 16.72 -19.81
C ALA A 64 9.14 16.42 -19.97
N ILE A 65 9.79 15.96 -18.89
CA ILE A 65 11.23 15.64 -18.88
C ILE A 65 11.53 14.16 -18.64
N GLY A 66 10.53 13.37 -18.20
CA GLY A 66 10.67 11.93 -17.97
C GLY A 66 11.37 11.58 -16.65
N GLU A 67 11.34 12.48 -15.65
CA GLU A 67 12.06 12.34 -14.38
C GLU A 67 11.12 12.20 -13.19
N PHE A 68 11.54 11.40 -12.21
CA PHE A 68 10.84 11.26 -10.94
C PHE A 68 11.39 12.26 -9.91
N ILE A 69 10.61 13.29 -9.61
CA ILE A 69 11.00 14.38 -8.72
C ILE A 69 10.52 14.09 -7.30
N LEU A 70 11.39 14.25 -6.31
CA LEU A 70 11.04 14.08 -4.90
C LEU A 70 9.98 15.12 -4.48
N VAL A 71 8.80 14.65 -4.07
CA VAL A 71 7.69 15.53 -3.64
C VAL A 71 7.37 15.39 -2.16
N ASN A 72 7.61 14.22 -1.56
CA ASN A 72 7.46 14.00 -0.13
C ASN A 72 8.63 13.18 0.42
N GLN A 73 9.34 13.75 1.37
CA GLN A 73 10.49 13.12 2.02
C GLN A 73 10.09 12.53 3.39
N ASP A 74 10.68 11.39 3.72
CA ASP A 74 10.51 10.67 5.00
C ASP A 74 9.06 10.58 5.50
N VAL A 75 8.18 10.09 4.62
CA VAL A 75 6.74 10.00 4.86
C VAL A 75 6.45 9.14 6.10
N LYS A 76 5.64 9.70 7.02
CA LYS A 76 5.09 9.00 8.18
C LYS A 76 3.57 8.97 8.11
N ILE A 77 2.99 7.81 8.39
CA ILE A 77 1.54 7.66 8.52
C ILE A 77 1.05 8.29 9.82
N LYS A 78 -0.18 8.82 9.81
CA LYS A 78 -0.85 9.29 11.03
C LYS A 78 -1.06 8.12 12.00
N LYS A 79 -0.93 8.38 13.31
CA LYS A 79 -1.15 7.36 14.37
C LYS A 79 -2.57 6.77 14.36
N LYS A 80 -3.58 7.57 14.02
CA LYS A 80 -4.99 7.15 13.89
C LYS A 80 -5.61 7.87 12.69
N GLY A 81 -6.20 7.11 11.78
CA GLY A 81 -7.00 7.63 10.66
C GLY A 81 -8.50 7.65 10.98
N ASN A 82 -9.29 8.10 10.00
CA ASN A 82 -10.76 8.19 10.04
C ASN A 82 -11.42 7.54 8.81
N ILE A 83 -10.68 6.69 8.09
CA ILE A 83 -11.17 5.96 6.91
C ILE A 83 -10.92 4.47 7.12
N TYR A 84 -11.85 3.62 6.68
CA TYR A 84 -11.63 2.19 6.49
C TYR A 84 -11.81 1.82 5.01
N SER A 85 -11.10 0.78 4.57
CA SER A 85 -11.14 0.26 3.20
C SER A 85 -11.29 -1.25 3.21
N LEU A 86 -12.46 -1.74 2.79
CA LEU A 86 -12.80 -3.16 2.72
C LEU A 86 -13.93 -3.36 1.70
N ASN A 87 -13.91 -4.47 0.96
CA ASN A 87 -15.06 -4.90 0.18
C ASN A 87 -16.13 -5.52 1.08
N GLU A 88 -17.11 -4.74 1.48
CA GLU A 88 -18.22 -5.21 2.31
C GLU A 88 -19.18 -6.17 1.61
N GLY A 89 -19.03 -6.40 0.30
CA GLY A 89 -19.74 -7.48 -0.41
C GLY A 89 -19.42 -8.88 0.15
N TYR A 90 -18.30 -9.03 0.87
CA TYR A 90 -17.93 -10.27 1.57
C TYR A 90 -18.40 -10.33 3.03
N ALA A 91 -19.29 -9.43 3.48
CA ALA A 91 -19.74 -9.38 4.88
C ALA A 91 -20.23 -10.73 5.41
N LYS A 92 -20.94 -11.53 4.61
CA LYS A 92 -21.42 -12.87 4.98
C LYS A 92 -20.28 -13.84 5.35
N TYR A 93 -19.10 -13.66 4.77
CA TYR A 93 -17.94 -14.54 4.91
C TYR A 93 -16.88 -13.97 5.85
N SER A 94 -17.11 -12.76 6.38
CA SER A 94 -16.19 -12.12 7.30
C SER A 94 -16.24 -12.82 8.65
N ASP A 95 -15.10 -12.94 9.29
CA ASP A 95 -15.05 -13.42 10.67
C ASP A 95 -15.70 -12.41 11.64
N GLU A 96 -15.91 -12.86 12.87
CA GLU A 96 -16.57 -12.06 13.91
C GLU A 96 -15.77 -10.80 14.25
N ALA A 97 -14.44 -10.86 14.26
CA ALA A 97 -13.59 -9.74 14.59
C ALA A 97 -13.67 -8.62 13.54
N VAL A 98 -13.69 -8.96 12.25
CA VAL A 98 -13.89 -8.00 11.15
C VAL A 98 -15.30 -7.41 11.23
N THR A 99 -16.31 -8.23 11.49
CA THR A 99 -17.70 -7.78 11.61
C THR A 99 -17.85 -6.78 12.75
N GLU A 100 -17.33 -7.11 13.94
CA GLU A 100 -17.33 -6.23 15.12
C GLU A 100 -16.57 -4.93 14.84
N TYR A 101 -15.39 -5.02 14.21
CA TYR A 101 -14.60 -3.85 13.85
C TYR A 101 -15.38 -2.91 12.94
N LEU A 102 -16.01 -3.41 11.88
CA LEU A 102 -16.82 -2.61 10.96
C LEU A 102 -18.01 -1.96 11.67
N GLN A 103 -18.69 -2.68 12.56
CA GLN A 103 -19.78 -2.11 13.37
C GLN A 103 -19.28 -0.92 14.19
N LYS A 104 -18.15 -1.06 14.90
CA LYS A 104 -17.54 0.03 15.67
C LYS A 104 -17.10 1.22 14.82
N LYS A 105 -16.72 1.00 13.55
CA LYS A 105 -16.36 2.10 12.63
C LYS A 105 -17.57 2.86 12.10
N LYS A 106 -18.70 2.18 11.93
CA LYS A 106 -19.97 2.77 11.45
C LYS A 106 -20.79 3.39 12.59
N PHE A 107 -20.77 2.77 13.75
CA PHE A 107 -21.54 3.13 14.94
C PHE A 107 -20.60 3.25 16.15
N PRO A 108 -19.73 4.27 16.18
CA PRO A 108 -18.85 4.50 17.31
C PRO A 108 -19.66 4.82 18.58
N GLU A 109 -19.33 4.14 19.68
CA GLU A 109 -20.00 4.30 20.98
C GLU A 109 -19.37 5.41 21.85
N ASP A 110 -18.19 5.91 21.47
CA ASP A 110 -17.44 6.94 22.18
C ASP A 110 -17.88 8.38 21.82
N GLY A 111 -18.96 8.53 21.05
CA GLY A 111 -19.46 9.82 20.56
C GLY A 111 -18.64 10.45 19.43
N SER A 112 -17.61 9.76 18.92
CA SER A 112 -16.87 10.21 17.74
C SER A 112 -17.70 10.07 16.46
N SER A 113 -17.29 10.75 15.39
CA SER A 113 -17.93 10.58 14.08
C SER A 113 -17.60 9.20 13.49
N PRO A 114 -18.54 8.57 12.77
CA PRO A 114 -18.27 7.37 12.00
C PRO A 114 -17.09 7.57 11.03
N TYR A 115 -16.38 6.49 10.75
CA TYR A 115 -15.29 6.50 9.77
C TYR A 115 -15.88 6.55 8.35
N GLY A 116 -15.19 7.24 7.45
CA GLY A 116 -15.52 7.19 6.03
C GLY A 116 -15.15 5.83 5.41
N ALA A 117 -16.01 5.28 4.55
CA ALA A 117 -15.69 4.11 3.74
C ALA A 117 -15.04 4.56 2.41
N ARG A 118 -13.92 3.93 2.02
CA ARG A 118 -13.30 4.10 0.70
C ARG A 118 -12.78 2.76 0.23
N TYR A 119 -13.19 2.30 -0.95
CA TYR A 119 -12.70 1.05 -1.54
C TYR A 119 -12.55 1.25 -3.05
N VAL A 120 -11.31 1.39 -3.53
CA VAL A 120 -11.01 1.60 -4.96
C VAL A 120 -11.04 0.27 -5.72
N GLY A 121 -10.53 -0.81 -5.12
CA GLY A 121 -10.56 -2.16 -5.68
C GLY A 121 -9.48 -2.48 -6.70
N SER A 122 -8.33 -1.79 -6.64
CA SER A 122 -7.17 -1.97 -7.52
C SER A 122 -6.09 -2.86 -6.93
#